data_AF-A0AAW6P460-F1
#
_entry.id   AF-A0AAW6P460-F1
#
_cell.length_a   1.000
_cell.length_b   1.000
_cell.length_c   1.000
_cell.angle_alpha   90.00
_cell.angle_beta   90.00
_cell.angle_gamma   90.00
#
_symmetry.space_group_name_H-M   'P 1'
#
loop_
_entity.id
_entity.type
_entity.pdbx_description
1 polymer ?
#
loop_
_entity_poly.entity_id
_entity_poly.type
_entity_poly.pdbx_seq_one_letter_code
_entity_poly.pdbx_strand_id
1 'polypeptide(L)'
;MTALTQNMRTHCVGRLLIDLPEGSTWKPDASGATIGGIKLAVETDIRQERFKERVEKRWREVEAIKLDNYRKRYVRPSERHDPTANAAVFLYEFEYIDGPNLQGVWSKDLFYQVEGYYWADGTLFKLGPALNGQEKIAALLPRLYARKADEIPFSPGLCLNGGFVRGYYDLGESEEVSWG
;
A
#
# COMPACT_ATOMS: atom_id res chain seq x y z
N MET A 1 14.32 -35.04 -17.68
CA MET A 1 13.26 -34.04 -17.93
C MET A 1 12.28 -34.64 -18.92
N THR A 2 10.98 -34.63 -18.61
CA THR A 2 9.92 -35.14 -19.51
C THR A 2 9.56 -34.05 -20.53
N ALA A 3 9.00 -34.43 -21.68
CA ALA A 3 8.56 -33.47 -22.71
C ALA A 3 7.57 -32.42 -22.16
N LEU A 4 6.84 -32.73 -21.09
CA LEU A 4 5.86 -31.87 -20.43
C LEU A 4 6.48 -30.69 -19.66
N THR A 5 7.77 -30.73 -19.31
CA THR A 5 8.44 -29.67 -18.53
C THR A 5 9.55 -28.96 -19.30
N GLN A 6 9.66 -29.19 -20.61
CA GLN A 6 10.73 -28.60 -21.42
C GLN A 6 10.53 -27.09 -21.64
N ASN A 7 9.27 -26.63 -21.64
CA ASN A 7 8.91 -25.23 -21.90
C ASN A 7 8.10 -24.69 -20.71
N MET A 8 8.79 -24.43 -19.59
CA MET A 8 8.19 -23.84 -18.40
C MET A 8 8.70 -22.41 -18.20
N ARG A 9 7.84 -21.52 -17.71
CA ARG A 9 8.19 -20.17 -17.29
C ARG A 9 7.90 -20.02 -15.81
N THR A 10 8.87 -19.52 -15.06
CA THR A 10 8.72 -19.23 -13.64
C THR A 10 8.03 -17.88 -13.44
N HIS A 11 7.06 -17.84 -12.55
CA HIS A 11 6.30 -16.65 -12.15
C HIS A 11 6.42 -16.43 -10.64
N CYS A 12 6.50 -15.16 -10.22
CA CYS A 12 6.47 -14.80 -8.79
C CYS A 12 5.06 -14.33 -8.37
N VAL A 13 4.51 -15.01 -7.37
CA VAL A 13 3.11 -14.90 -6.92
C VAL A 13 3.11 -14.78 -5.40
N GLY A 14 2.93 -13.55 -4.91
CA GLY A 14 3.07 -13.26 -3.49
C GLY A 14 4.50 -13.58 -3.05
N ARG A 15 4.67 -14.57 -2.16
CA ARG A 15 5.99 -15.01 -1.70
C ARG A 15 6.47 -16.31 -2.36
N LEU A 16 5.72 -16.84 -3.33
CA LEU A 16 5.98 -18.13 -3.97
C LEU A 16 6.49 -17.95 -5.39
N LEU A 17 7.28 -18.93 -5.84
CA LEU A 17 7.60 -19.12 -7.24
C LEU A 17 6.79 -20.31 -7.75
N ILE A 18 6.11 -20.12 -8.88
CA ILE A 18 5.38 -21.19 -9.57
C ILE A 18 5.89 -21.30 -11.00
N ASP A 19 6.01 -22.52 -11.51
CA ASP A 19 6.36 -22.77 -12.90
C ASP A 19 5.09 -23.11 -13.67
N LEU A 20 4.85 -22.42 -14.78
CA LEU A 20 3.71 -22.67 -15.67
C LEU A 20 4.20 -22.97 -17.09
N PRO A 21 3.49 -23.82 -17.86
CA PRO A 21 3.82 -24.07 -19.26
C PRO A 21 3.85 -22.77 -20.09
N GLU A 22 4.81 -22.68 -21.01
CA GLU A 22 4.87 -21.60 -21.99
C GLU A 22 3.58 -21.56 -22.84
N GLY A 23 2.97 -20.37 -22.93
CA GLY A 23 1.65 -20.19 -23.57
C GLY A 23 0.45 -20.26 -22.62
N SER A 24 0.68 -20.47 -21.32
CA SER A 24 -0.35 -20.33 -20.29
C SER A 24 -0.97 -18.93 -20.35
N THR A 25 -2.31 -18.86 -20.36
CA THR A 25 -3.08 -17.60 -20.39
C THR A 25 -3.19 -16.93 -19.02
N TRP A 26 -2.80 -17.65 -17.96
CA TRP A 26 -2.80 -17.16 -16.60
C TRP A 26 -1.82 -16.00 -16.44
N LYS A 27 -2.24 -14.96 -15.71
CA LYS A 27 -1.42 -13.80 -15.38
C LYS A 27 -1.54 -13.54 -13.88
N PRO A 28 -0.45 -13.19 -13.19
CA PRO A 28 -0.51 -12.70 -11.82
C PRO A 28 -1.26 -11.37 -11.83
N ASP A 29 -2.49 -11.35 -11.34
CA ASP A 29 -3.38 -10.19 -11.42
C ASP A 29 -3.62 -9.50 -10.07
N ALA A 30 -3.10 -10.07 -8.96
CA ALA A 30 -3.20 -9.46 -7.64
C ALA A 30 -2.51 -8.10 -7.65
N SER A 31 -3.35 -7.07 -7.70
CA SER A 31 -2.98 -5.66 -7.71
C SER A 31 -3.05 -5.07 -6.31
N GLY A 32 -3.12 -5.89 -5.26
CA GLY A 32 -3.18 -5.39 -3.90
C GLY A 32 -2.93 -6.44 -2.84
N ALA A 33 -2.67 -5.96 -1.64
CA ALA A 33 -2.44 -6.75 -0.44
C ALA A 33 -2.86 -5.98 0.80
N THR A 34 -3.04 -6.65 1.94
CA THR A 34 -3.03 -5.98 3.24
C THR A 34 -1.72 -6.31 3.95
N ILE A 35 -0.97 -5.30 4.41
CA ILE A 35 0.33 -5.46 5.07
C ILE A 35 0.30 -4.67 6.39
N GLY A 36 0.43 -5.35 7.52
CA GLY A 36 0.44 -4.68 8.84
C GLY A 36 -0.84 -3.89 9.15
N GLY A 37 -1.96 -4.27 8.53
CA GLY A 37 -3.25 -3.58 8.59
C GLY A 37 -3.42 -2.43 7.58
N ILE A 38 -2.42 -2.14 6.75
CA ILE A 38 -2.50 -1.15 5.68
C ILE A 38 -2.91 -1.85 4.39
N LYS A 39 -3.99 -1.38 3.75
CA LYS A 39 -4.36 -1.83 2.41
C LYS A 39 -3.42 -1.21 1.38
N LEU A 40 -2.73 -2.04 0.62
CA LEU A 40 -1.92 -1.66 -0.51
C LEU A 40 -2.67 -1.98 -1.81
N ALA A 41 -2.75 -1.02 -2.72
CA ALA A 41 -3.19 -1.23 -4.10
C ALA A 41 -2.12 -0.72 -5.08
N VAL A 42 -2.02 -1.38 -6.23
CA VAL A 42 -1.00 -1.17 -7.26
C VAL A 42 -1.69 -0.98 -8.60
N GLU A 43 -1.36 0.10 -9.29
CA GLU A 43 -1.84 0.39 -10.64
C GLU A 43 -0.64 0.62 -11.56
N THR A 44 -0.55 -0.13 -12.66
CA THR A 44 0.50 0.03 -13.68
C THR A 44 0.08 1.02 -14.77
N ASP A 45 1.02 1.34 -15.66
CA ASP A 45 0.80 2.20 -16.82
C ASP A 45 0.34 3.63 -16.45
N ILE A 46 0.73 4.08 -15.26
CA ILE A 46 0.45 5.43 -14.75
C ILE A 46 1.63 6.35 -15.08
N ARG A 47 1.40 7.33 -15.94
CA ARG A 47 2.38 8.42 -16.17
C ARG A 47 2.56 9.28 -14.93
N GLN A 48 3.73 9.87 -14.75
CA GLN A 48 4.05 10.68 -13.57
C GLN A 48 3.13 11.90 -13.44
N GLU A 49 2.73 12.53 -14.55
CA GLU A 49 1.79 13.66 -14.55
C GLU A 49 0.42 13.21 -14.03
N ARG A 50 -0.02 12.03 -14.46
CA ARG A 50 -1.29 11.44 -14.01
C ARG A 50 -1.27 11.08 -12.53
N PHE A 51 -0.12 10.63 -12.03
CA PHE A 51 0.09 10.45 -10.60
C PHE A 51 -0.09 11.78 -9.85
N LYS A 52 0.61 12.84 -10.26
CA LYS A 52 0.52 14.17 -9.64
C LYS A 52 -0.92 14.69 -9.64
N GLU A 53 -1.62 14.60 -10.78
CA GLU A 53 -3.03 14.99 -10.88
C GLU A 53 -3.92 14.25 -9.87
N ARG A 54 -3.73 12.95 -9.70
CA ARG A 54 -4.52 12.13 -8.78
C ARG A 54 -4.24 12.46 -7.33
N VAL A 55 -2.97 12.65 -6.97
CA VAL A 55 -2.55 13.07 -5.63
C VAL A 55 -3.13 14.44 -5.29
N GLU A 56 -3.03 15.41 -6.19
CA GLU A 56 -3.61 16.75 -5.98
C GLU A 56 -5.13 16.72 -5.87
N LYS A 57 -5.81 15.92 -6.71
CA LYS A 57 -7.25 15.74 -6.62
C LYS A 57 -7.64 15.19 -5.25
N ARG A 58 -6.98 14.11 -4.81
CA ARG A 58 -7.24 13.49 -3.52
C ARG A 58 -6.93 14.41 -2.35
N TRP A 59 -5.84 15.18 -2.43
CA TRP A 59 -5.49 16.15 -1.41
C TRP A 59 -6.61 17.18 -1.21
N ARG A 60 -7.21 17.71 -2.30
CA ARG A 60 -8.36 18.62 -2.19
C ARG A 60 -9.57 17.98 -1.53
N GLU A 61 -9.84 16.71 -1.82
CA GLU A 61 -10.90 15.95 -1.16
C GLU A 61 -10.63 15.84 0.35
N VAL A 62 -9.42 15.46 0.74
CA VAL A 62 -8.98 15.31 2.14
C VAL A 62 -8.96 16.65 2.88
N GLU A 63 -8.53 17.73 2.22
CA GLU A 63 -8.52 19.07 2.79
C GLU A 63 -9.95 19.59 3.05
N ALA A 64 -10.93 19.19 2.23
CA ALA A 64 -12.32 19.57 2.41
C ALA A 64 -13.00 18.86 3.60
N ILE A 65 -12.42 17.79 4.14
CA ILE A 65 -12.92 17.07 5.32
C ILE A 65 -12.67 17.91 6.57
N LYS A 66 -13.74 18.53 7.10
CA LYS A 66 -13.67 19.39 8.30
C LYS A 66 -14.52 18.89 9.47
N LEU A 67 -15.48 18.02 9.19
CA LEU A 67 -16.49 17.57 10.15
C LEU A 67 -16.55 16.04 10.16
N ASP A 68 -16.79 15.47 11.33
CA ASP A 68 -17.13 14.06 11.47
C ASP A 68 -18.59 13.77 11.07
N ASN A 69 -18.98 12.50 11.17
CA ASN A 69 -20.35 12.05 10.86
C ASN A 69 -21.43 12.65 11.78
N TYR A 70 -21.05 13.23 12.91
CA TYR A 70 -21.93 13.92 13.87
C TYR A 70 -21.86 15.44 13.76
N ARG A 71 -21.24 15.97 12.70
CA ARG A 71 -21.03 17.41 12.43
C ARG A 71 -20.16 18.13 13.45
N LYS A 72 -19.34 17.40 14.21
CA LYS A 72 -18.32 17.98 15.08
C LYS A 72 -17.08 18.28 14.25
N ARG A 73 -16.43 19.41 14.53
CA ARG A 73 -15.18 19.77 13.85
C ARG A 73 -14.03 18.88 14.32
N TYR A 74 -13.21 18.44 13.38
CA TYR A 74 -11.91 17.85 13.70
C TYR A 74 -11.02 18.87 14.41
N VAL A 75 -10.14 18.37 15.28
CA VAL A 75 -9.41 19.20 16.24
C VAL A 75 -8.34 20.07 15.58
N ARG A 76 -7.87 19.67 14.39
CA ARG A 76 -6.95 20.43 13.56
C ARG A 76 -7.18 20.15 12.06
N PRO A 77 -6.67 21.02 11.17
CA PRO A 77 -6.75 20.80 9.72
C PRO A 77 -5.99 19.54 9.27
N SER A 78 -6.38 18.99 8.12
CA SER A 78 -5.63 17.96 7.42
C SER A 78 -4.21 18.45 7.09
N GLU A 79 -3.25 17.53 7.11
CA GLU A 79 -1.83 17.77 6.85
C GLU A 79 -1.37 16.91 5.68
N ARG A 80 -0.43 17.46 4.88
CA ARG A 80 0.24 16.75 3.79
C ARG A 80 1.74 16.79 4.01
N HIS A 81 2.37 15.65 3.78
CA HIS A 81 3.82 15.52 3.72
C HIS A 81 4.21 14.86 2.40
N ASP A 82 5.23 15.38 1.73
CA ASP A 82 5.77 14.80 0.50
C ASP A 82 7.22 14.34 0.76
N PRO A 83 7.43 13.11 1.25
CA PRO A 83 8.78 12.62 1.61
C PRO A 83 9.76 12.63 0.43
N THR A 84 9.24 12.51 -0.80
CA THR A 84 10.00 12.62 -2.05
C THR A 84 9.10 13.28 -3.10
N ALA A 85 9.68 13.68 -4.24
CA ALA A 85 8.90 14.21 -5.37
C ALA A 85 7.87 13.22 -5.95
N ASN A 86 7.99 11.93 -5.63
CA ASN A 86 7.10 10.87 -6.09
C ASN A 86 6.30 10.23 -4.95
N ALA A 87 6.27 10.83 -3.76
CA ALA A 87 5.55 10.30 -2.61
C ALA A 87 4.72 11.40 -1.94
N ALA A 88 3.52 11.06 -1.49
CA ALA A 88 2.67 11.93 -0.70
C ALA A 88 2.01 11.14 0.42
N VAL A 89 1.91 11.71 1.61
CA VAL A 89 1.29 11.14 2.80
C VAL A 89 0.31 12.17 3.36
N PHE A 90 -0.93 11.78 3.56
CA PHE A 90 -1.99 12.65 4.08
C PHE A 90 -2.39 12.20 5.47
N LEU A 91 -2.49 13.14 6.40
CA LEU A 91 -2.98 12.94 7.75
C LEU A 91 -4.23 13.79 7.94
N TYR A 92 -5.33 13.20 8.39
CA TYR A 92 -6.62 13.89 8.44
C TYR A 92 -7.56 13.25 9.46
N GLU A 93 -8.72 13.88 9.67
CA GLU A 93 -9.73 13.43 10.65
C GLU A 93 -9.19 13.37 12.09
N PHE A 94 -8.44 14.39 12.50
CA PHE A 94 -7.88 14.43 13.86
C PHE A 94 -8.98 14.57 14.90
N GLU A 95 -9.09 13.60 15.80
CA GLU A 95 -10.10 13.57 16.85
C GLU A 95 -9.55 13.05 18.18
N TYR A 96 -10.03 13.62 19.29
CA TYR A 96 -9.78 13.04 20.60
C TYR A 96 -10.86 12.03 20.94
N ILE A 97 -10.44 10.82 21.29
CA ILE A 97 -11.31 9.77 21.80
C ILE A 97 -10.96 9.55 23.27
N ASP A 98 -11.97 9.66 24.14
CA ASP A 98 -11.86 9.31 25.55
C ASP A 98 -12.14 7.82 25.70
N GLY A 99 -11.20 7.06 26.25
CA GLY A 99 -11.37 5.62 26.42
C GLY A 99 -10.27 4.98 27.27
N PRO A 100 -10.47 3.75 27.73
CA PRO A 100 -9.41 2.99 28.38
C PRO A 100 -8.33 2.59 27.35
N ASN A 101 -7.06 2.85 27.69
CA ASN A 101 -5.93 2.33 26.92
C ASN A 101 -5.75 0.81 27.10
N LEU A 102 -4.71 0.23 26.48
CA LEU A 102 -4.41 -1.20 26.56
C LEU A 102 -4.16 -1.71 28.00
N GLN A 103 -3.91 -0.81 28.96
CA GLN A 103 -3.73 -1.11 30.38
C GLN A 103 -4.98 -0.80 31.22
N GLY A 104 -6.10 -0.43 30.58
CA GLY A 104 -7.35 -0.10 31.26
C GLY A 104 -7.37 1.29 31.92
N VAL A 105 -6.37 2.13 31.67
CA VAL A 105 -6.31 3.49 32.20
C VAL A 105 -7.05 4.43 31.24
N TRP A 106 -7.98 5.22 31.78
CA TRP A 106 -8.67 6.24 31.00
C TRP A 106 -7.70 7.30 30.49
N SER A 107 -7.60 7.40 29.17
CA SER A 107 -6.82 8.42 28.48
C SER A 107 -7.68 9.13 27.44
N LYS A 108 -7.23 10.33 27.07
CA LYS A 108 -7.77 11.09 25.96
C LYS A 108 -6.71 11.11 24.87
N ASP A 109 -6.84 10.18 23.93
CA ASP A 109 -5.85 9.97 22.89
C ASP A 109 -6.27 10.62 21.58
N LEU A 110 -5.29 11.14 20.84
CA LEU A 110 -5.50 11.72 19.53
C LEU A 110 -5.47 10.60 18.49
N PHE A 111 -6.55 10.46 17.75
CA PHE A 111 -6.69 9.56 16.62
C PHE A 111 -6.76 10.34 15.32
N TYR A 112 -6.24 9.75 14.25
CA TYR A 112 -6.28 10.33 12.91
C TYR A 112 -6.09 9.25 11.84
N GLN A 113 -6.58 9.53 10.65
CA GLN A 113 -6.35 8.69 9.48
C GLN A 113 -5.04 9.07 8.80
N VAL A 114 -4.36 8.07 8.26
CA VAL A 114 -3.19 8.25 7.40
C VAL A 114 -3.33 7.44 6.13
N GLU A 115 -3.15 8.07 4.99
CA GLU A 115 -3.04 7.39 3.69
C GLU A 115 -1.78 7.85 2.95
N GLY A 116 -1.28 7.03 2.03
CA GLY A 116 -0.02 7.25 1.35
C GLY A 116 -0.06 6.91 -0.13
N TYR A 117 0.76 7.60 -0.90
CA TYR A 117 0.89 7.44 -2.34
C TYR A 117 2.37 7.41 -2.71
N TYR A 118 2.74 6.50 -3.59
CA TYR A 118 4.10 6.44 -4.14
C TYR A 118 4.07 6.08 -5.61
N TRP A 119 4.93 6.71 -6.40
CA TRP A 119 5.07 6.41 -7.82
C TRP A 119 6.51 6.02 -8.15
N ALA A 120 6.67 4.93 -8.89
CA ALA A 120 7.96 4.48 -9.41
C ALA A 120 7.76 3.80 -10.76
N ASP A 121 8.57 4.15 -11.76
CA ASP A 121 8.67 3.48 -13.07
C ASP A 121 7.34 3.11 -13.73
N GLY A 122 6.37 4.04 -13.72
CA GLY A 122 5.05 3.83 -14.32
C GLY A 122 4.04 3.09 -13.43
N THR A 123 4.41 2.77 -12.19
CA THR A 123 3.56 2.11 -11.20
C THR A 123 3.17 3.10 -10.09
N LEU A 124 1.87 3.14 -9.77
CA LEU A 124 1.31 3.84 -8.63
C LEU A 124 0.99 2.85 -7.50
N PHE A 125 1.55 3.09 -6.33
CA PHE A 125 1.22 2.43 -5.08
C PHE A 125 0.29 3.32 -4.25
N LYS A 126 -0.82 2.77 -3.78
CA LYS A 126 -1.78 3.43 -2.89
C LYS A 126 -1.82 2.67 -1.57
N LEU A 127 -1.41 3.34 -0.50
CA LEU A 127 -1.55 2.90 0.87
C LEU A 127 -2.84 3.51 1.41
N GLY A 128 -3.85 2.68 1.63
CA GLY A 128 -5.17 3.10 2.07
C GLY A 128 -5.17 3.66 3.50
N PRO A 129 -6.30 4.29 3.91
CA PRO A 129 -6.45 4.87 5.23
C PRO A 129 -6.17 3.87 6.35
N ALA A 130 -5.30 4.26 7.27
CA ALA A 130 -4.96 3.53 8.48
C ALA A 130 -4.99 4.45 9.69
N LEU A 131 -5.72 4.04 10.73
CA LEU A 131 -5.82 4.75 11.99
C LEU A 131 -4.45 4.79 12.69
N ASN A 132 -3.95 6.00 12.98
CA ASN A 132 -2.63 6.25 13.57
C ASN A 132 -1.48 5.54 12.81
N GLY A 133 -1.63 5.39 11.48
CA GLY A 133 -0.75 4.57 10.65
C GLY A 133 0.55 5.25 10.17
N GLN A 134 0.91 6.43 10.69
CA GLN A 134 2.00 7.24 10.14
C GLN A 134 3.34 6.51 10.11
N GLU A 135 3.73 5.88 11.23
CA GLU A 135 4.99 5.14 11.35
C GLU A 135 5.01 3.92 10.41
N LYS A 136 3.89 3.19 10.34
CA LYS A 136 3.75 2.01 9.45
C LYS A 136 3.86 2.40 7.98
N ILE A 137 3.21 3.49 7.55
CA ILE A 137 3.33 4.01 6.18
C ILE A 137 4.77 4.46 5.90
N ALA A 138 5.40 5.18 6.83
CA ALA A 138 6.79 5.62 6.68
C ALA A 138 7.77 4.44 6.55
N ALA A 139 7.54 3.35 7.29
CA ALA A 139 8.33 2.13 7.19
C ALA A 139 8.07 1.34 5.89
N LEU A 140 6.84 1.39 5.36
CA LEU A 140 6.46 0.64 4.16
C LEU A 140 6.92 1.32 2.86
N LEU A 141 6.87 2.64 2.76
CA LEU A 141 7.27 3.39 1.56
C LEU A 141 8.64 2.98 0.96
N PRO A 142 9.75 2.92 1.72
CA PRO A 142 11.07 2.54 1.17
C PRO A 142 11.16 1.06 0.74
N ARG A 143 10.14 0.26 1.07
CA ARG A 143 10.04 -1.16 0.70
C ARG A 143 9.29 -1.36 -0.63
N LEU A 144 8.66 -0.33 -1.20
CA LEU A 144 7.86 -0.44 -2.43
C LEU A 144 8.73 -0.26 -3.67
N TYR A 145 8.67 -1.23 -4.59
CA TYR A 145 9.39 -1.23 -5.85
C TYR A 145 8.45 -1.54 -7.01
N ALA A 146 8.56 -0.79 -8.09
CA ALA A 146 7.96 -1.18 -9.35
C ALA A 146 8.63 -2.46 -9.86
N ARG A 147 7.85 -3.32 -10.49
CA ARG A 147 8.31 -4.64 -10.96
C ARG A 147 7.61 -4.98 -12.27
N LYS A 148 8.35 -5.53 -13.23
CA LYS A 148 7.74 -6.08 -14.45
C LYS A 148 7.03 -7.40 -14.16
N ALA A 149 6.00 -7.74 -14.93
CA ALA A 149 5.15 -8.91 -14.66
C ALA A 149 5.93 -10.25 -14.59
N ASP A 150 7.00 -10.38 -15.34
CA ASP A 150 7.85 -11.56 -15.45
C ASP A 150 9.19 -11.44 -14.71
N GLU A 151 9.40 -10.34 -14.00
CA GLU A 151 10.59 -10.13 -13.21
C GLU A 151 10.50 -10.92 -11.88
N ILE A 152 11.55 -11.68 -11.58
CA ILE A 152 11.71 -12.41 -10.32
C ILE A 152 12.68 -11.60 -9.45
N PRO A 153 12.20 -11.01 -8.34
CA PRO A 153 13.06 -10.25 -7.44
C PRO A 153 14.11 -11.15 -6.77
N PHE A 154 15.36 -10.69 -6.73
CA PHE A 154 16.45 -11.38 -6.03
C PHE A 154 16.46 -11.14 -4.51
N SER A 155 15.63 -10.21 -4.04
CA SER A 155 15.47 -9.93 -2.61
C SER A 155 14.19 -10.58 -2.07
N PRO A 156 14.15 -10.99 -0.80
CA PRO A 156 12.94 -11.46 -0.12
C PRO A 156 11.84 -10.39 -0.13
N GLY A 157 10.60 -10.79 -0.35
CA GLY A 157 9.46 -9.88 -0.35
C GLY A 157 8.19 -10.46 -0.95
N LEU A 158 7.22 -9.58 -1.19
CA LEU A 158 5.89 -9.89 -1.71
C LEU A 158 5.73 -9.36 -3.14
N CYS A 159 5.55 -10.26 -4.10
CA CYS A 159 5.27 -9.97 -5.49
C CYS A 159 3.78 -9.66 -5.72
N LEU A 160 3.51 -8.51 -6.32
CA LEU A 160 2.20 -8.06 -6.80
C LEU A 160 2.27 -7.78 -8.30
N ASN A 161 1.13 -7.67 -8.97
CA ASN A 161 1.11 -7.24 -10.36
C ASN A 161 1.64 -5.79 -10.47
N GLY A 162 2.74 -5.59 -11.21
CA GLY A 162 3.37 -4.28 -11.35
C GLY A 162 4.23 -3.81 -10.18
N GLY A 163 4.26 -4.56 -9.07
CA GLY A 163 4.85 -4.12 -7.81
C GLY A 163 5.54 -5.22 -7.02
N PHE A 164 6.39 -4.80 -6.09
CA PHE A 164 7.11 -5.66 -5.17
C PHE A 164 7.30 -4.95 -3.84
N VAL A 165 6.99 -5.62 -2.74
CA VAL A 165 7.24 -5.13 -1.39
C VAL A 165 8.43 -5.90 -0.82
N ARG A 166 9.60 -5.25 -0.76
CA ARG A 166 10.80 -5.85 -0.18
C ARG A 166 10.64 -6.07 1.32
N GLY A 167 11.15 -7.18 1.83
CA GLY A 167 11.27 -7.41 3.28
C GLY A 167 10.86 -8.82 3.70
N TYR A 168 11.33 -9.19 4.88
CA TYR A 168 10.96 -10.42 5.56
C TYR A 168 9.65 -10.27 6.32
N TYR A 169 9.12 -11.41 6.76
CA TYR A 169 8.07 -11.46 7.78
C TYR A 169 8.62 -10.79 9.05
N ASP A 170 8.12 -9.60 9.40
CA ASP A 170 8.12 -9.21 10.81
C ASP A 170 6.97 -10.02 11.45
N LEU A 171 7.25 -10.82 12.48
CA LEU A 171 6.31 -11.78 13.08
C LEU A 171 5.01 -11.14 13.65
N GLY A 172 4.89 -9.81 13.61
CA GLY A 172 3.67 -9.05 13.96
C GLY A 172 2.90 -8.47 12.76
N GLU A 173 3.38 -8.61 11.52
CA GLU A 173 2.68 -8.16 10.31
C GLU A 173 1.86 -9.31 9.72
N SER A 174 0.53 -9.12 9.64
CA SER A 174 -0.31 -9.99 8.81
C SER A 174 -0.23 -9.56 7.35
N GLU A 175 -0.15 -10.54 6.46
CA GLU A 175 -0.19 -10.35 5.01
C GLU A 175 -1.33 -11.14 4.40
N GLU A 176 -2.16 -10.48 3.60
CA GLU A 176 -3.22 -11.13 2.82
C GLU A 176 -3.15 -10.67 1.37
N VAL A 177 -3.10 -11.63 0.44
CA VAL A 177 -3.15 -11.39 -1.00
C VAL A 177 -4.19 -12.30 -1.62
N SER A 178 -5.11 -11.71 -2.38
CA SER A 178 -6.13 -12.45 -3.14
C SER A 178 -5.81 -12.37 -4.63
N TRP A 179 -5.87 -13.51 -5.30
CA TRP A 179 -5.64 -13.67 -6.73
C TRP A 179 -6.98 -14.03 -7.38
N GLY A 180 -7.32 -13.36 -8.48
CA GLY A 180 -8.60 -13.52 -9.20
C GLY A 180 -8.62 -14.69 -10.17
#